data_AF-A0AAN8IJE5-F1
#
_entry.id   AF-A0AAN8IJE5-F1
#
_cell.length_a   1.000
_cell.length_b   1.000
_cell.length_c   1.000
_cell.angle_alpha   90.00
_cell.angle_beta   90.00
_cell.angle_gamma   90.00
#
_symmetry.space_group_name_H-M   'P 1'
#
loop_
_entity.id
_entity.type
_entity.pdbx_description
1 polymer ?
#
loop_
_entity_poly.entity_id
_entity_poly.type
_entity_poly.pdbx_seq_one_letter_code
_entity_poly.pdbx_strand_id
1 'polypeptide(L)'
;MLSASEVKKHVKKTLETIPIGKEPNQIQGAKEFYKYMFSHHPDLRKYFKGAENYSADDVQKSERFDKQGQRLQLAMYILADTFDDEATFRAYARETVNRHRQFRMTPDLWGVSGALKLFLNEYSDV
;
A
#
# COMPACT_ATOMS: atom_id res chain seq x y z
N MET A 1 0.78 -14.78 20.53
CA MET A 1 0.62 -13.81 19.42
C MET A 1 1.05 -12.45 19.94
N LEU A 2 1.57 -11.57 19.09
CA LEU A 2 1.91 -10.19 19.47
C LEU A 2 0.63 -9.39 19.74
N SER A 3 0.68 -8.48 20.70
CA SER A 3 -0.37 -7.47 20.92
C SER A 3 -0.38 -6.43 19.79
N ALA A 4 -1.49 -5.69 19.65
CA ALA A 4 -1.59 -4.65 18.62
C ALA A 4 -0.52 -3.56 18.77
N SER A 5 -0.20 -3.16 20.00
CA SER A 5 0.87 -2.20 20.28
C SER A 5 2.25 -2.72 19.88
N GLU A 6 2.54 -4.01 20.13
CA GLU A 6 3.79 -4.64 19.68
C GLU A 6 3.87 -4.69 18.15
N VAL A 7 2.78 -5.06 17.47
CA VAL A 7 2.73 -5.06 16.00
C VAL A 7 2.98 -3.66 15.44
N LYS A 8 2.29 -2.63 15.96
CA LYS A 8 2.53 -1.22 15.60
C LYS A 8 3.99 -0.84 15.77
N LYS A 9 4.59 -1.16 16.92
CA LYS A 9 5.99 -0.86 17.21
C LYS A 9 6.93 -1.49 16.18
N HIS A 10 6.74 -2.79 15.87
CA HIS A 10 7.56 -3.49 14.89
C HIS A 10 7.39 -2.92 13.48
N VAL A 11 6.15 -2.72 13.03
CA VAL A 11 5.87 -2.19 11.67
C VAL A 11 6.40 -0.77 11.52
N LYS A 12 6.19 0.12 12.51
CA LYS A 12 6.76 1.48 12.47
C LYS A 12 8.27 1.45 12.40
N LYS A 13 8.93 0.56 13.15
CA LYS A 13 10.39 0.40 13.10
C LYS A 13 10.87 -0.03 11.72
N THR A 14 10.13 -0.90 11.03
CA THR A 14 10.44 -1.27 9.63
C THR A 14 10.26 -0.09 8.69
N LEU A 15 9.19 0.70 8.85
CA LEU A 15 8.92 1.86 7.99
C LEU A 15 10.00 2.95 8.07
N GLU A 16 10.75 3.05 9.18
CA GLU A 16 11.92 3.94 9.28
C GLU A 16 12.99 3.68 8.21
N THR A 17 13.06 2.47 7.65
CA THR A 17 14.00 2.12 6.57
C THR A 17 13.62 2.74 5.22
N ILE A 18 12.36 3.16 5.05
CA ILE A 18 11.83 3.82 3.85
C ILE A 18 11.07 5.07 4.29
N PRO A 19 11.79 6.13 4.70
CA PRO A 19 11.18 7.31 5.28
C PRO A 19 10.28 8.03 4.27
N ILE A 20 9.12 8.48 4.74
CA ILE A 20 8.22 9.35 3.99
C ILE A 20 8.65 10.82 4.12
N GLY A 21 8.51 11.60 3.04
CA GLY A 21 8.80 13.02 3.06
C GLY A 21 9.00 13.60 1.65
N LYS A 22 9.68 14.76 1.57
CA LYS A 22 9.83 15.53 0.33
C LYS A 22 11.23 15.49 -0.26
N GLU A 23 12.19 14.92 0.46
CA GLU A 23 13.56 14.83 -0.02
C GLU A 23 13.68 13.83 -1.18
N PRO A 24 14.61 14.03 -2.13
CA PRO A 24 14.74 13.17 -3.31
C PRO A 24 14.88 11.67 -2.99
N ASN A 25 15.62 11.33 -1.93
CA ASN A 25 15.80 9.95 -1.49
C ASN A 25 14.51 9.34 -0.90
N GLN A 26 13.67 10.13 -0.23
CA GLN A 26 12.38 9.69 0.32
C GLN A 26 11.36 9.44 -0.80
N ILE A 27 11.33 10.33 -1.79
CA ILE A 27 10.51 10.18 -2.99
C ILE A 27 10.95 8.93 -3.76
N GLN A 28 12.25 8.77 -3.98
CA GLN A 28 12.81 7.60 -4.65
C GLN A 28 12.49 6.30 -3.89
N GLY A 29 12.69 6.28 -2.57
CA GLY A 29 12.42 5.10 -1.74
C GLY A 29 10.96 4.62 -1.84
N ALA A 30 10.00 5.55 -1.86
CA ALA A 30 8.59 5.20 -2.04
C ALA A 30 8.28 4.70 -3.47
N LYS A 31 8.98 5.20 -4.49
CA LYS A 31 8.84 4.76 -5.88
C LYS A 31 9.35 3.33 -6.10
N GLU A 32 10.37 2.90 -5.35
CA GLU A 32 10.95 1.55 -5.47
C GLU A 32 9.90 0.45 -5.29
N PHE A 33 8.85 0.68 -4.49
CA PHE A 33 7.73 -0.26 -4.40
C PHE A 33 7.12 -0.57 -5.78
N TYR A 34 6.80 0.46 -6.55
CA TYR A 34 6.16 0.28 -7.86
C TYR A 34 7.13 -0.32 -8.88
N LYS A 35 8.43 0.00 -8.79
CA LYS A 35 9.46 -0.65 -9.62
C LYS A 35 9.55 -2.14 -9.34
N TYR A 36 9.55 -2.51 -8.06
CA TYR A 36 9.55 -3.91 -7.63
C TYR A 36 8.29 -4.63 -8.10
N MET A 37 7.11 -4.03 -7.85
CA MET A 37 5.83 -4.63 -8.20
C MET A 37 5.66 -4.79 -9.71
N PHE A 38 6.00 -3.79 -10.52
CA PHE A 38 5.88 -3.88 -11.97
C PHE A 38 6.85 -4.90 -12.59
N SER A 39 7.98 -5.18 -11.92
CA SER A 39 8.94 -6.21 -12.34
C SER A 39 8.51 -7.62 -11.97
N HIS A 40 7.95 -7.82 -10.77
CA HIS A 40 7.71 -9.16 -10.20
C HIS A 40 6.24 -9.59 -10.23
N HIS A 41 5.30 -8.64 -10.31
CA HIS A 41 3.86 -8.86 -10.40
C HIS A 41 3.28 -8.16 -11.65
N PRO A 42 3.78 -8.50 -12.85
CA PRO A 42 3.38 -7.86 -14.09
C PRO A 42 1.87 -7.96 -14.38
N ASP A 43 1.21 -8.97 -13.84
CA ASP A 43 -0.24 -9.22 -13.94
C ASP A 43 -1.08 -8.14 -13.26
N LEU A 44 -0.53 -7.45 -12.25
CA LEU A 44 -1.21 -6.37 -11.52
C LEU A 44 -1.20 -5.04 -12.29
N ARG A 45 -0.36 -4.90 -13.32
CA ARG A 45 -0.26 -3.66 -14.13
C ARG A 45 -1.56 -3.31 -14.85
N LYS A 46 -2.44 -4.30 -15.09
CA LYS A 46 -3.78 -4.11 -15.68
C LYS A 46 -4.67 -3.11 -14.92
N TYR A 47 -4.42 -2.87 -13.63
CA TYR A 47 -5.17 -1.89 -12.84
C TYR A 47 -4.65 -0.46 -12.98
N PHE A 48 -3.49 -0.26 -13.62
CA PHE A 48 -2.83 1.03 -13.77
C PHE A 48 -3.04 1.58 -15.17
N LYS A 49 -4.21 2.17 -15.42
CA LYS A 49 -4.58 2.71 -16.74
C LYS A 49 -3.48 3.59 -17.35
N GLY A 50 -3.06 3.30 -18.58
CA GLY A 50 -1.99 4.00 -19.31
C GLY A 50 -0.57 3.61 -18.89
N ALA A 51 -0.41 2.65 -17.98
CA ALA A 51 0.87 2.11 -17.53
C ALA A 51 0.88 0.56 -17.55
N GLU A 52 -0.04 -0.07 -18.28
CA GLU A 52 -0.24 -1.52 -18.30
C GLU A 52 1.00 -2.29 -18.78
N ASN A 53 1.80 -1.65 -19.64
CA ASN A 53 3.02 -2.22 -20.22
C ASN A 53 4.31 -1.60 -19.69
N TYR A 54 4.25 -0.79 -18.62
CA TYR A 54 5.45 -0.15 -18.08
C TYR A 54 6.44 -1.20 -17.55
N SER A 55 7.71 -0.97 -17.85
CA SER A 55 8.87 -1.59 -17.21
C SER A 55 9.27 -0.85 -15.94
N ALA A 56 10.24 -1.39 -15.18
CA ALA A 56 10.82 -0.69 -14.04
C ALA A 56 11.46 0.66 -14.42
N ASP A 57 12.05 0.75 -15.62
CA ASP A 57 12.66 1.98 -16.12
C ASP A 57 11.62 3.04 -16.46
N ASP A 58 10.45 2.63 -16.98
CA ASP A 58 9.33 3.55 -17.23
C ASP A 58 8.76 4.08 -15.92
N VAL A 59 8.66 3.23 -14.90
CA VAL A 59 8.27 3.64 -13.54
C VAL A 59 9.29 4.62 -12.95
N GLN A 60 10.59 4.33 -13.09
CA GLN A 60 11.68 5.18 -12.60
C GLN A 60 11.57 6.62 -13.11
N LYS A 61 11.26 6.78 -14.40
CA LYS A 61 11.20 8.07 -15.10
C LYS A 61 9.84 8.79 -14.94
N SER A 62 8.86 8.18 -14.28
CA SER A 62 7.48 8.66 -14.27
C SER A 62 7.11 9.44 -13.01
N GLU A 63 6.81 10.74 -13.18
CA GLU A 63 6.31 11.64 -12.11
C GLU A 63 5.00 11.13 -11.48
N ARG A 64 4.17 10.41 -12.24
CA ARG A 64 2.97 9.75 -11.71
C ARG A 64 3.32 8.82 -10.54
N PHE A 65 4.43 8.08 -10.64
CA PHE A 65 4.83 7.11 -9.63
C PHE A 65 5.67 7.72 -8.51
N ASP A 66 6.23 8.92 -8.69
CA ASP A 66 6.68 9.76 -7.56
C ASP A 66 5.50 10.06 -6.63
N LYS A 67 4.40 10.57 -7.21
CA LYS A 67 3.19 10.93 -6.45
C LYS A 67 2.48 9.70 -5.89
N GLN A 68 2.32 8.66 -6.70
CA GLN A 68 1.61 7.45 -6.30
C GLN A 68 2.40 6.65 -5.26
N GLY A 69 3.73 6.57 -5.37
CA GLY A 69 4.60 5.96 -4.36
C GLY A 69 4.42 6.62 -3.00
N GLN A 70 4.48 7.96 -2.95
CA GLN A 70 4.26 8.72 -1.71
C GLN A 70 2.86 8.50 -1.12
N ARG A 71 1.81 8.42 -1.95
CA ARG A 71 0.43 8.12 -1.48
C ARG A 71 0.32 6.74 -0.84
N LEU A 72 0.95 5.73 -1.45
CA LEU A 72 0.98 4.38 -0.89
C LEU A 72 1.75 4.35 0.43
N GLN A 73 2.94 4.97 0.46
CA GLN A 73 3.76 5.03 1.66
C GLN A 73 3.00 5.72 2.80
N LEU A 74 2.31 6.83 2.52
CA LEU A 74 1.46 7.51 3.50
C LEU A 74 0.38 6.56 4.06
N ALA A 75 -0.29 5.80 3.20
CA ALA A 75 -1.30 4.85 3.65
C ALA A 75 -0.72 3.77 4.56
N MET A 76 0.49 3.28 4.28
CA MET A 76 1.18 2.33 5.16
C MET A 76 1.53 2.93 6.52
N TYR A 77 1.97 4.18 6.56
CA TYR A 77 2.22 4.89 7.83
C TYR A 77 0.94 5.06 8.65
N ILE A 78 -0.18 5.45 8.02
CA ILE A 78 -1.47 5.61 8.72
C ILE A 78 -1.96 4.25 9.25
N LEU A 79 -1.92 3.19 8.44
CA LEU A 79 -2.30 1.84 8.88
C LEU A 79 -1.44 1.36 10.05
N ALA A 80 -0.12 1.60 10.01
CA ALA A 80 0.77 1.23 11.10
C ALA A 80 0.50 2.05 12.37
N ASP A 81 0.32 3.36 12.24
CA ASP A 81 0.15 4.26 13.39
C ASP A 81 -1.20 4.11 14.08
N THR A 82 -2.22 3.66 13.34
CA THR A 82 -3.57 3.43 13.86
C THR A 82 -3.81 1.99 14.30
N PHE A 83 -2.86 1.07 14.11
CA PHE A 83 -3.08 -0.36 14.33
C PHE A 83 -3.51 -0.74 15.77
N ASP A 84 -3.12 0.03 16.77
CA ASP A 84 -3.51 -0.12 18.18
C ASP A 84 -4.82 0.61 18.54
N ASP A 85 -5.40 1.37 17.61
CA ASP A 85 -6.73 1.98 17.68
C ASP A 85 -7.63 1.33 16.61
N GLU A 86 -8.28 0.24 16.99
CA GLU A 86 -9.06 -0.60 16.08
C GLU A 86 -10.14 0.19 15.32
N ALA A 87 -10.81 1.15 15.99
CA ALA A 87 -11.88 1.92 15.36
C ALA A 87 -11.35 2.79 14.22
N THR A 88 -10.24 3.50 14.45
CA THR A 88 -9.60 4.35 13.44
C THR A 88 -8.96 3.50 12.34
N PHE A 89 -8.27 2.42 12.69
CA PHE A 89 -7.69 1.49 11.72
C PHE A 89 -8.75 0.96 10.76
N ARG A 90 -9.87 0.42 11.29
CA ARG A 90 -10.96 -0.12 10.47
C ARG A 90 -11.62 0.96 9.62
N ALA A 91 -11.78 2.18 10.14
CA ALA A 91 -12.32 3.30 9.35
C ALA A 91 -11.44 3.63 8.15
N TYR A 92 -10.12 3.71 8.36
CA TYR A 92 -9.17 3.99 7.28
C TYR A 92 -9.05 2.83 6.27
N ALA A 93 -9.11 1.58 6.74
CA ALA A 93 -9.13 0.41 5.87
C ALA A 93 -10.37 0.39 4.96
N ARG A 94 -11.56 0.66 5.51
CA ARG A 94 -12.81 0.78 4.71
C ARG A 94 -12.71 1.88 3.66
N GLU A 95 -12.19 3.05 4.06
CA GLU A 95 -12.00 4.17 3.13
C GLU A 95 -10.99 3.82 2.02
N THR A 96 -9.94 3.07 2.35
CA THR A 96 -8.99 2.56 1.36
C THR A 96 -9.69 1.67 0.35
N VAL A 97 -10.50 0.70 0.79
CA VAL A 97 -11.29 -0.16 -0.11
C VAL A 97 -12.24 0.67 -0.98
N ASN A 98 -12.95 1.63 -0.40
CA ASN A 98 -13.88 2.50 -1.12
C ASN A 98 -13.20 3.25 -2.27
N ARG A 99 -12.02 3.84 -2.03
CA ARG A 99 -11.23 4.53 -3.06
C ARG A 99 -10.76 3.63 -4.21
N HIS A 100 -10.69 2.33 -3.96
CA HIS A 100 -10.25 1.33 -4.93
C HIS A 100 -11.39 0.63 -5.69
N ARG A 101 -12.67 0.84 -5.30
CA ARG A 101 -13.83 0.22 -5.97
C ARG A 101 -13.88 0.49 -7.47
N GLN A 102 -13.47 1.69 -7.89
CA GLN A 102 -13.43 2.08 -9.30
C GLN A 102 -12.49 1.21 -10.16
N PHE A 103 -11.48 0.59 -9.56
CA PHE A 103 -10.52 -0.28 -10.26
C PHE A 103 -10.99 -1.73 -10.38
N ARG A 104 -12.11 -2.08 -9.73
CA ARG A 104 -12.72 -3.43 -9.77
C ARG A 104 -11.71 -4.54 -9.49
N MET A 105 -10.84 -4.31 -8.50
CA MET A 105 -9.86 -5.29 -8.03
C MET A 105 -10.59 -6.51 -7.44
N THR A 106 -10.05 -7.70 -7.68
CA THR A 106 -10.57 -8.92 -7.07
C THR A 106 -10.26 -8.94 -5.57
N PRO A 107 -11.19 -9.40 -4.70
CA PRO A 107 -11.02 -9.29 -3.25
C PRO A 107 -9.79 -10.01 -2.69
N ASP A 108 -9.31 -11.06 -3.36
CA ASP A 108 -8.12 -11.83 -2.99
C ASP A 108 -6.85 -10.99 -2.95
N LEU A 109 -6.76 -9.92 -3.76
CA LEU A 109 -5.59 -9.03 -3.82
C LEU A 109 -5.34 -8.29 -2.51
N TRP A 110 -6.39 -8.06 -1.72
CA TRP A 110 -6.25 -7.49 -0.39
C TRP A 110 -5.66 -8.48 0.62
N GLY A 111 -5.89 -9.79 0.42
CA GLY A 111 -5.41 -10.86 1.29
C GLY A 111 -3.94 -11.26 1.05
N VAL A 112 -3.34 -10.83 -0.06
CA VAL A 112 -1.92 -11.07 -0.40
C VAL A 112 -0.99 -10.08 0.33
N SER A 113 -1.50 -8.90 0.72
CA SER A 113 -0.84 -8.07 1.75
C SER A 113 -1.32 -8.55 3.12
N GLY A 114 -0.49 -9.30 3.86
CA GLY A 114 -0.88 -10.05 5.07
C GLY A 114 -1.60 -9.26 6.17
N ALA A 115 -1.65 -7.93 6.12
CA ALA A 115 -2.39 -7.09 7.05
C ALA A 115 -3.91 -7.06 6.80
N LEU A 116 -4.40 -7.25 5.56
CA LEU A 116 -5.84 -7.11 5.26
C LEU A 116 -6.64 -8.43 5.31
N LYS A 117 -5.97 -9.58 5.30
CA LYS A 117 -6.62 -10.90 5.32
C LYS A 117 -7.41 -11.17 6.62
N LEU A 118 -7.01 -10.56 7.73
CA LEU A 118 -7.75 -10.62 9.00
C LEU A 118 -9.06 -9.83 8.98
N PHE A 119 -9.24 -8.87 8.05
CA PHE A 119 -10.37 -7.94 8.05
C PHE A 119 -11.46 -8.23 7.02
N LEU A 120 -11.14 -8.91 5.90
CA LEU A 120 -12.12 -9.16 4.83
C LEU A 120 -12.97 -10.42 5.01
N ASN A 121 -12.61 -11.32 5.93
CA ASN A 121 -13.46 -12.45 6.28
C ASN A 121 -14.75 -12.03 7.01
N GLU A 122 -14.85 -10.79 7.51
CA GLU A 122 -16.06 -10.29 8.18
C GLU A 122 -17.00 -9.46 7.27
N TYR A 123 -16.59 -9.11 6.04
CA TYR A 123 -17.35 -8.17 5.20
C TYR A 123 -17.44 -8.59 3.72
N SER A 124 -17.25 -9.87 3.42
CA SER A 124 -17.45 -10.41 2.06
C SER A 124 -18.92 -10.67 1.69
N ASP A 125 -19.86 -10.36 2.58
CA ASP A 125 -21.31 -10.53 2.38
C ASP A 125 -22.07 -9.20 2.14
N VAL A 126 -21.43 -8.16 1.59
CA VAL A 126 -22.12 -6.95 1.10
C VAL A 126 -21.63 -6.50 -0.27
#